data_AF-A0A2R7Y2C0-F1
#
_entry.id   AF-A0A2R7Y2C0-F1
#
_cell.length_a   1.000
_cell.length_b   1.000
_cell.length_c   1.000
_cell.angle_alpha   90.00
_cell.angle_beta   90.00
_cell.angle_gamma   90.00
#
_symmetry.space_group_name_H-M   'P 1'
#
loop_
_entity.id
_entity.type
_entity.pdbx_description
1 polymer ?
#
loop_
_entity_poly.entity_id
_entity_poly.type
_entity_poly.pdbx_seq_one_letter_code
_entity_poly.pdbx_strand_id
1 'polypeptide(L)'
;MKYADEEGNEIHDPQTISGSKGDVYDASTDQYKLVLDGYTLDTSKLPQNSIGNFEEALQTITYVYSKNPLVAADLTVRYVDIENNPISEDIILQGNIGENYYTDKKILNIILKKKFKEIHQVSFQKRHKQLLIYTKK
;
A
#
# COMPACT_ATOMS: atom_id res chain seq x y z
N MET A 1 16.76 -18.51 -7.95
CA MET A 1 15.81 -17.38 -8.00
C MET A 1 15.28 -17.12 -6.61
N LYS A 2 15.23 -15.85 -6.20
CA LYS A 2 14.56 -15.40 -4.98
C LYS A 2 13.50 -14.37 -5.33
N TYR A 3 12.43 -14.34 -4.54
CA TYR A 3 11.32 -13.41 -4.66
C TYR A 3 11.18 -12.70 -3.34
N ALA A 4 11.49 -11.41 -3.32
CA ALA A 4 11.53 -10.64 -2.08
C ALA A 4 10.76 -9.33 -2.21
N ASP A 5 10.31 -8.82 -1.07
CA ASP A 5 9.80 -7.45 -0.98
C ASP A 5 10.94 -6.42 -0.94
N GLU A 6 10.58 -5.14 -0.82
CA GLU A 6 11.53 -4.02 -0.77
C GLU A 6 12.43 -4.02 0.47
N GLU A 7 12.04 -4.72 1.54
CA GLU A 7 12.82 -4.88 2.77
C GLU A 7 13.76 -6.10 2.68
N GLY A 8 13.65 -6.90 1.62
CA GLY A 8 14.41 -8.12 1.40
C GLY A 8 13.81 -9.36 2.05
N ASN A 9 12.57 -9.30 2.55
CA ASN A 9 11.88 -10.46 3.09
C ASN A 9 11.44 -11.37 1.95
N GLU A 10 11.61 -12.68 2.10
CA GLU A 10 11.15 -13.66 1.11
C GLU A 10 9.61 -13.77 1.14
N ILE A 11 8.98 -13.60 -0.02
CA ILE A 11 7.52 -13.59 -0.17
C ILE A 11 6.99 -14.77 -1.00
N HIS A 12 7.88 -15.59 -1.53
CA HIS A 12 7.55 -16.81 -2.26
C HIS A 12 8.75 -17.76 -2.27
N ASP A 13 8.48 -19.07 -2.25
CA ASP A 13 9.52 -20.11 -2.31
C ASP A 13 10.47 -19.88 -3.50
N PRO A 14 11.79 -20.10 -3.31
CA PRO A 14 12.77 -19.91 -4.36
C PRO A 14 12.63 -20.95 -5.48
N GLN A 15 12.91 -20.52 -6.71
CA GLN A 15 13.02 -21.42 -7.86
C GLN A 15 14.49 -21.66 -8.23
N THR A 16 14.81 -22.84 -8.73
CA THR A 16 16.17 -23.19 -9.19
C THR A 16 16.18 -23.38 -10.70
N ILE A 17 17.17 -22.81 -11.35
CA ILE A 17 17.53 -23.11 -12.74
C ILE A 17 18.86 -23.87 -12.69
N SER A 18 18.97 -24.98 -13.41
CA SER A 18 20.17 -25.81 -13.44
C SER A 18 20.70 -25.94 -14.86
N GLY A 19 22.02 -25.99 -15.00
CA GLY A 19 22.73 -26.14 -16.27
C GLY A 19 24.19 -26.50 -16.03
N SER A 20 24.88 -26.84 -17.10
CA SER A 20 26.33 -27.08 -17.07
C SER A 20 27.09 -25.76 -17.09
N LYS A 21 28.32 -25.74 -16.59
CA LYS A 21 29.20 -24.57 -16.68
C LYS A 21 29.30 -24.09 -18.13
N GLY A 22 29.04 -22.80 -18.37
CA GLY A 22 29.06 -22.16 -19.68
C GLY A 22 27.71 -22.17 -20.42
N ASP A 23 26.73 -22.98 -20.00
CA ASP A 23 25.39 -22.94 -20.59
C ASP A 23 24.75 -21.57 -20.37
N VAL A 24 23.99 -21.10 -21.36
CA VAL A 24 23.23 -19.84 -21.24
C VAL A 24 21.96 -20.10 -20.44
N TYR A 25 21.63 -19.20 -19.51
CA TYR A 25 20.31 -19.13 -18.90
C TYR A 25 19.61 -17.82 -19.25
N ASP A 26 18.29 -17.88 -19.32
CA ASP A 26 17.42 -16.71 -19.43
C ASP A 26 16.32 -16.80 -18.37
N ALA A 27 16.52 -16.04 -17.29
CA ALA A 27 15.56 -15.86 -16.21
C ALA A 27 14.64 -14.65 -16.44
N SER A 28 14.76 -13.93 -17.56
CA SER A 28 13.96 -12.73 -17.85
C SER A 28 12.55 -13.03 -18.37
N THR A 29 12.23 -14.30 -18.60
CA THR A 29 10.94 -14.74 -19.14
C THR A 29 9.82 -14.64 -18.11
N ASP A 30 8.57 -14.65 -18.59
CA ASP A 30 7.38 -14.54 -17.72
C ASP A 30 7.24 -15.72 -16.76
N GLN A 31 7.89 -16.86 -17.05
CA GLN A 31 7.96 -18.00 -16.13
C GLN A 31 8.54 -17.61 -14.76
N TYR A 32 9.50 -16.68 -14.74
CA TYR A 32 10.18 -16.26 -13.51
C TYR A 32 9.68 -14.91 -12.99
N LYS A 33 8.78 -14.22 -13.71
CA LYS A 33 8.09 -13.00 -13.27
C LYS A 33 6.71 -13.37 -12.72
N LEU A 34 6.70 -13.87 -11.49
CA LEU A 34 5.50 -14.44 -10.88
C LEU A 34 4.42 -13.40 -10.66
N VAL A 35 3.16 -13.82 -10.82
CA VAL A 35 1.99 -13.09 -10.32
C VAL A 35 1.75 -13.54 -8.89
N LEU A 36 1.94 -12.64 -7.93
CA LEU A 36 1.83 -12.92 -6.50
C LEU A 36 0.65 -12.15 -5.90
N ASP A 37 -0.21 -12.83 -5.15
CA ASP A 37 -1.35 -12.17 -4.52
C ASP A 37 -0.88 -11.11 -3.51
N GLY A 38 -1.47 -9.92 -3.59
CA GLY A 38 -1.07 -8.79 -2.74
C GLY A 38 0.29 -8.15 -3.06
N TYR A 39 0.96 -8.51 -4.15
CA TYR A 39 2.23 -7.92 -4.57
C TYR A 39 2.26 -7.61 -6.08
N THR A 40 3.07 -6.63 -6.48
CA THR A 40 3.33 -6.27 -7.88
C THR A 40 4.83 -6.24 -8.11
N LEU A 41 5.31 -6.86 -9.19
CA LEU A 41 6.72 -6.83 -9.56
C LEU A 41 7.18 -5.38 -9.81
N ASP A 42 8.26 -4.97 -9.14
CA ASP A 42 8.85 -3.65 -9.36
C ASP A 42 9.72 -3.68 -10.63
N THR A 43 9.14 -3.26 -11.75
CA THR A 43 9.82 -3.25 -13.06
C THR A 43 10.97 -2.25 -13.13
N SER A 44 11.11 -1.34 -12.16
CA SER A 44 12.26 -0.45 -12.05
C SER A 44 13.48 -1.10 -11.36
N LYS A 45 13.28 -2.25 -10.69
CA LYS A 45 14.30 -2.99 -9.94
C LYS A 45 14.56 -4.40 -10.50
N LEU A 46 14.43 -4.57 -11.82
CA LEU A 46 14.71 -5.85 -12.45
C LEU A 46 16.19 -6.24 -12.27
N PRO A 47 16.49 -7.53 -12.00
CA PRO A 47 17.86 -7.99 -11.81
C PRO A 47 18.66 -7.89 -13.10
N GLN A 48 19.85 -7.30 -13.01
CA GLN A 48 20.77 -7.13 -14.14
C GLN A 48 21.38 -8.45 -14.62
N ASN A 49 21.49 -9.44 -13.74
CA ASN A 49 21.99 -10.79 -14.03
C ASN A 49 20.86 -11.77 -14.40
N SER A 50 19.73 -11.29 -14.94
CA SER A 50 18.63 -12.17 -15.37
C SER A 50 18.98 -13.01 -16.60
N ILE A 51 19.99 -12.63 -17.37
CA ILE A 51 20.53 -13.40 -18.50
C ILE A 51 22.04 -13.51 -18.30
N GLY A 52 22.59 -14.69 -18.56
CA GLY A 52 24.01 -14.92 -18.42
C GLY A 52 24.39 -16.37 -18.70
N ASN A 53 25.59 -16.74 -18.26
CA ASN A 53 26.11 -18.10 -18.36
C ASN A 53 26.24 -18.72 -16.96
N PHE A 54 26.03 -20.02 -16.88
CA PHE A 54 26.27 -20.77 -15.65
C PHE A 54 27.76 -20.80 -15.31
N GLU A 55 28.05 -20.60 -14.04
CA GLU A 55 29.39 -20.60 -13.45
C GLU A 55 29.48 -21.73 -12.42
N GLU A 56 30.69 -22.07 -11.99
CA GLU A 56 30.88 -23.07 -10.91
C GLU A 56 30.33 -22.58 -9.56
N ALA A 57 30.36 -21.27 -9.34
CA ALA A 57 29.79 -20.65 -8.15
C ALA A 57 28.27 -20.52 -8.28
N LEU A 58 27.57 -20.72 -7.15
CA LEU A 58 26.14 -20.50 -7.07
C LEU A 58 25.80 -19.03 -7.36
N GLN A 59 24.86 -18.81 -8.28
CA GLN A 59 24.35 -17.50 -8.64
C GLN A 59 22.96 -17.29 -8.04
N THR A 60 22.69 -16.07 -7.57
CA THR A 60 21.36 -15.68 -7.08
C THR A 60 20.85 -14.53 -7.93
N ILE A 61 19.62 -14.71 -8.43
CA ILE A 61 18.85 -13.68 -9.13
C ILE A 61 17.64 -13.39 -8.25
N THR A 62 17.43 -12.13 -7.92
CA THR A 62 16.35 -11.69 -7.04
C THR A 62 15.39 -10.81 -7.81
N TYR A 63 14.11 -11.18 -7.82
CA TYR A 63 13.04 -10.31 -8.26
C TYR A 63 12.44 -9.59 -7.05
N VAL A 64 12.34 -8.27 -7.14
CA VAL A 64 11.84 -7.41 -6.07
C VAL A 64 10.39 -7.01 -6.36
N TYR A 65 9.53 -7.12 -5.36
CA TYR A 65 8.11 -6.81 -5.46
C TYR A 65 7.72 -5.72 -4.48
N SER A 66 6.81 -4.86 -4.91
CA SER A 66 6.14 -3.88 -4.05
C SER A 66 4.84 -4.48 -3.54
N LYS A 67 4.54 -4.27 -2.26
CA LYS A 67 3.27 -4.69 -1.67
C LYS A 67 2.13 -3.86 -2.28
N ASN A 68 1.06 -4.53 -2.69
CA ASN A 68 -0.09 -3.85 -3.26
C ASN A 68 -0.78 -3.00 -2.18
N PRO A 69 -1.22 -1.78 -2.52
CA PRO A 69 -2.02 -1.00 -1.61
C PRO A 69 -3.31 -1.76 -1.30
N LEU A 70 -3.56 -2.00 -0.01
CA LEU A 70 -4.85 -2.50 0.45
C LEU A 70 -5.79 -1.31 0.56
N VAL A 71 -6.91 -1.29 -0.15
CA VAL A 71 -7.89 -0.19 0.01
C VAL A 71 -8.47 -0.24 1.42
N ALA A 72 -8.31 0.84 2.19
CA ALA A 72 -8.99 1.01 3.46
C ALA A 72 -10.48 1.23 3.21
N ALA A 73 -11.33 0.72 4.09
CA ALA A 73 -12.76 1.03 3.98
C ALA A 73 -12.98 2.55 4.09
N ASP A 74 -13.89 3.05 3.27
CA ASP A 74 -14.29 4.45 3.19
C ASP A 74 -14.56 5.07 4.58
N LEU A 75 -14.04 6.27 4.78
CA LEU A 75 -14.33 7.10 5.95
C LEU A 75 -15.40 8.13 5.58
N THR A 76 -16.56 8.04 6.21
CA THR A 76 -17.63 9.02 6.05
C THR A 76 -17.50 10.12 7.10
N VAL A 77 -17.35 11.36 6.64
CA VAL A 77 -17.39 12.56 7.50
C VAL A 77 -18.77 13.17 7.40
N ARG A 78 -19.48 13.23 8.53
CA ARG A 78 -20.78 13.91 8.61
C ARG A 78 -20.66 15.20 9.41
N TYR A 79 -21.29 16.24 8.88
CA TYR A 79 -21.46 17.50 9.57
C TYR A 79 -22.86 17.52 10.14
N VAL A 80 -22.94 17.57 11.46
CA VAL A 80 -24.21 17.55 12.17
C VAL A 80 -24.29 18.69 13.18
N ASP A 81 -25.50 19.11 13.50
CA ASP A 81 -25.72 19.95 14.68
C ASP A 81 -25.58 19.13 15.98
N ILE A 82 -25.73 19.81 17.12
CA ILE A 82 -25.65 19.18 18.45
C ILE A 82 -26.73 18.13 18.71
N GLU A 83 -27.81 18.12 17.92
CA GLU A 83 -28.90 17.14 17.98
C GLU A 83 -28.70 15.99 16.98
N ASN A 84 -27.54 15.96 16.31
CA ASN A 84 -27.14 14.98 15.31
C ASN A 84 -27.90 15.06 13.97
N ASN A 85 -28.49 16.21 13.65
CA ASN A 85 -29.12 16.44 12.34
C ASN A 85 -28.07 16.84 11.30
N PRO A 86 -28.07 16.25 10.08
CA PRO A 86 -27.15 16.65 9.02
C PRO A 86 -27.35 18.12 8.62
N ILE A 87 -26.24 18.86 8.55
CA ILE A 87 -26.22 20.27 8.13
C ILE A 87 -25.43 20.50 6.83
N SER A 88 -24.84 19.44 6.27
CA SER A 88 -24.14 19.41 4.98
C SER A 88 -24.18 17.99 4.43
N GLU A 89 -23.90 17.85 3.14
CA GLU A 89 -23.63 16.54 2.52
C GLU A 89 -22.44 15.84 3.19
N ASP A 90 -22.52 14.51 3.21
CA ASP A 90 -21.46 13.64 3.69
C ASP A 90 -20.23 13.74 2.78
N ILE A 91 -19.05 13.78 3.37
CA ILE A 91 -17.78 13.69 2.63
C ILE A 91 -17.24 12.27 2.78
N ILE A 92 -17.01 11.61 1.65
CA ILE A 92 -16.40 10.29 1.61
C ILE A 92 -14.89 10.45 1.36
N LEU A 93 -14.09 9.89 2.26
CA LEU A 93 -12.65 9.86 2.17
C LEU A 93 -12.22 8.41 1.89
N GLN A 94 -11.61 8.19 0.72
CA GLN A 94 -11.05 6.90 0.27
C GLN A 94 -9.52 6.88 0.26
N GLY A 95 -8.88 5.76 0.62
CA GLY A 95 -7.47 5.49 0.33
C GLY A 95 -6.96 4.24 1.00
N ASN A 96 -5.64 4.05 1.06
CA ASN A 96 -5.07 2.74 1.31
C ASN A 96 -4.64 2.53 2.78
N ILE A 97 -4.72 1.30 3.26
CA ILE A 97 -4.19 0.85 4.56
C ILE A 97 -2.67 0.99 4.53
N GLY A 98 -2.10 1.65 5.54
CA GLY A 98 -0.66 1.90 5.64
C GLY A 98 -0.21 3.20 4.98
N GLU A 99 -1.01 3.78 4.08
CA GLU A 99 -0.86 5.19 3.75
C GLU A 99 -1.28 6.04 4.96
N ASN A 100 -0.57 7.14 5.20
CA ASN A 100 -0.93 8.09 6.25
C ASN A 100 -2.26 8.76 5.91
N TYR A 101 -3.35 8.09 6.23
CA TYR A 101 -4.72 8.48 5.91
C TYR A 101 -5.22 9.63 6.81
N TYR A 102 -4.37 10.60 7.13
CA TYR A 102 -4.59 11.63 8.15
C TYR A 102 -4.67 11.03 9.58
N THR A 103 -3.62 10.32 10.00
CA THR A 103 -3.49 9.74 11.36
C THR A 103 -3.37 10.77 12.46
N ASP A 104 -2.98 12.01 12.16
CA ASP A 104 -3.09 13.08 13.12
C ASP A 104 -4.53 13.62 13.09
N LYS A 105 -5.35 13.21 14.06
CA LYS A 105 -6.55 13.96 14.50
C LYS A 105 -6.26 15.46 14.53
N LYS A 106 -5.01 15.84 14.85
CA LYS A 106 -4.48 17.20 14.80
C LYS A 106 -4.46 17.81 13.40
N ILE A 107 -3.96 17.13 12.36
CA ILE A 107 -3.92 17.61 10.96
C ILE A 107 -5.34 17.74 10.40
N LEU A 108 -6.20 16.75 10.64
CA LEU A 108 -7.59 16.84 10.20
C LEU A 108 -8.31 18.01 10.88
N ASN A 109 -8.10 18.19 12.19
CA ASN A 109 -8.62 19.34 12.93
C ASN A 109 -8.05 20.67 12.39
N ILE A 110 -6.78 20.72 11.96
CA ILE A 110 -6.19 21.91 11.32
C ILE A 110 -6.86 22.23 9.97
N ILE A 111 -7.07 21.22 9.11
CA ILE A 111 -7.72 21.41 7.79
C ILE A 111 -9.17 21.87 7.98
N LEU A 112 -9.89 21.24 8.90
CA LEU A 112 -11.26 21.60 9.21
C LEU A 112 -11.34 23.02 9.80
N LYS A 113 -10.46 23.39 10.72
CA LYS A 113 -10.37 24.76 11.26
C LYS A 113 -9.98 25.81 10.22
N LYS A 114 -9.21 25.44 9.19
CA LYS A 114 -8.89 26.35 8.07
C LYS A 114 -10.07 26.60 7.15
N LYS A 115 -10.95 25.61 6.96
CA LYS A 115 -12.17 25.75 6.13
C LYS A 115 -13.34 26.37 6.89
N PHE A 116 -13.39 26.27 8.22
CA PHE A 116 -14.54 26.70 9.02
C PHE A 116 -14.12 27.52 10.25
N LYS A 117 -14.80 28.65 10.49
CA LYS A 117 -14.50 29.58 11.59
C LYS A 117 -14.69 28.96 12.98
N GLU A 118 -15.61 28.00 13.16
CA GLU A 118 -15.89 27.41 14.48
C GLU A 118 -16.17 25.89 14.40
N ILE A 119 -15.36 25.10 15.12
CA ILE A 119 -15.55 23.66 15.33
C ILE A 119 -15.57 23.44 16.84
N HIS A 120 -16.66 22.88 17.35
CA HIS A 120 -16.86 22.73 18.79
C HIS A 120 -16.45 21.33 19.27
N GLN A 121 -16.78 20.28 18.51
CA GLN A 121 -16.48 18.90 18.90
C GLN A 121 -16.25 18.00 17.69
N VAL A 122 -15.37 17.01 17.87
CA VAL A 122 -15.08 15.96 16.88
C VAL A 122 -15.14 14.59 17.58
N SER A 123 -15.96 13.68 17.07
CA SER A 123 -16.11 12.31 17.60
C SER A 123 -15.89 11.24 16.53
N PHE A 124 -15.27 10.12 16.92
CA PHE A 124 -15.00 9.00 16.02
C PHE A 124 -15.79 7.77 16.46
N GLN A 125 -16.56 7.18 15.54
CA GLN A 125 -17.31 5.95 15.78
C GLN A 125 -16.58 4.75 15.16
N LYS A 126 -15.86 4.00 16.02
CA LYS A 126 -14.98 2.88 15.61
C LYS A 126 -15.70 1.74 14.88
N ARG A 127 -16.99 1.49 15.16
CA ARG A 127 -17.78 0.44 14.51
C ARG A 127 -18.25 0.79 13.09
N HIS A 128 -18.43 2.08 12.80
CA HIS A 128 -18.97 2.56 11.52
C HIS A 128 -17.95 3.34 10.68
N LYS A 129 -16.71 3.50 11.18
CA LYS A 129 -15.67 4.34 10.56
C LYS A 129 -16.24 5.70 10.14
N GLN A 130 -16.89 6.35 11.10
CA GLN A 130 -17.57 7.63 10.88
C GLN A 130 -16.94 8.71 11.76
N LEU A 131 -16.71 9.88 11.19
CA LEU A 131 -16.29 11.08 11.90
C LEU A 131 -17.46 12.06 11.94
N LEU A 132 -17.85 12.48 13.14
CA LEU A 132 -18.86 13.52 13.35
C LEU A 132 -18.20 14.83 13.74
N ILE A 133 -18.60 15.90 13.05
CA ILE A 133 -18.15 17.27 13.33
C ILE A 133 -19.37 18.07 13.77
N TYR A 134 -19.29 18.62 14.97
CA TYR A 134 -20.33 19.44 15.57
C TYR A 134 -19.98 20.92 15.47
N THR A 135 -20.90 21.71 14.93
CA THR A 135 -20.84 23.17 14.92
C THR A 135 -22.02 23.75 15.70
N LYS A 136 -21.82 24.91 16.32
CA LYS A 136 -22.87 25.64 17.02
C LYS A 136 -23.45 26.67 16.02
N LYS A 137 -24.78 26.77 15.98
CA LYS A 137 -25.47 27.84 15.25
C LYS A 137 -25.21 29.20 15.88
#